data_AF-A0AAW8CY83-F1
#
_entry.id   AF-A0AAW8CY83-F1
#
_cell.length_a   1.000
_cell.length_b   1.000
_cell.length_c   1.000
_cell.angle_alpha   90.00
_cell.angle_beta   90.00
_cell.angle_gamma   90.00
#
_symmetry.space_group_name_H-M   'P 1'
#
loop_
_entity.id
_entity.type
_entity.pdbx_description
1 polymer ?
#
loop_
_entity_poly.entity_id
_entity_poly.type
_entity_poly.pdbx_seq_one_letter_code
_entity_poly.pdbx_strand_id
1 'polypeptide(L)'
;MKTLIVLAALLAFGSSVFARGGGGHSSGSHSGSSSYSSGASTGSHSTSGYVKSNGTYVAPSHATNPNGTKADNWSTKGNVNPYTGKEGTKPRD
;
A
#
# COMPACT_ATOMS: atom_id res chain seq x y z
N MET A 1 3.73 29.35 30.79
CA MET A 1 3.98 28.28 31.78
C MET A 1 3.27 27.02 31.30
N LYS A 2 3.90 26.04 30.63
CA LYS A 2 5.22 25.42 30.85
C LYS A 2 6.09 25.42 29.58
N THR A 3 7.40 25.47 29.80
CA THR A 3 8.50 25.42 28.83
C THR A 3 9.00 23.99 28.61
N LEU A 4 9.84 23.83 27.56
CA LEU A 4 10.96 22.87 27.38
C LEU A 4 10.72 21.72 26.37
N ILE A 5 11.36 21.70 25.17
CA ILE A 5 12.80 21.46 24.81
C ILE A 5 13.09 19.93 24.83
N VAL A 6 13.73 19.22 23.89
CA VAL A 6 14.53 19.43 22.65
C VAL A 6 14.90 18.03 22.10
N LEU A 7 15.31 17.91 20.81
CA LEU A 7 16.35 17.02 20.19
C LEU A 7 15.91 16.61 18.77
N ALA A 8 16.30 17.29 17.69
CA ALA A 8 17.62 17.35 17.06
C ALA A 8 18.09 16.02 16.45
N ALA A 9 18.06 15.93 15.11
CA ALA A 9 19.07 15.24 14.31
C ALA A 9 19.05 15.78 12.87
N LEU A 10 19.92 16.75 12.63
CA LEU A 10 20.44 17.08 11.31
C LEU A 10 21.22 15.87 10.77
N LEU A 11 20.87 15.40 9.58
CA LEU A 11 21.81 14.69 8.71
C LEU A 11 21.68 15.23 7.29
N ALA A 12 22.38 16.34 7.05
CA ALA A 12 22.80 16.75 5.72
C ALA A 12 24.27 16.31 5.56
N PHE A 13 24.51 15.20 4.86
CA PHE A 13 25.79 14.89 4.22
C PHE A 13 25.50 14.21 2.89
N GLY A 14 25.88 14.88 1.80
CA GLY A 14 25.60 14.46 0.45
C GLY A 14 26.27 13.14 0.06
N SER A 15 25.58 12.40 -0.80
CA SER A 15 26.24 11.49 -1.72
C SER A 15 26.04 12.03 -3.13
N SER A 16 27.15 12.31 -3.79
CA SER A 16 27.21 12.54 -5.22
C SER A 16 26.53 11.34 -5.91
N VAL A 17 25.39 11.54 -6.55
CA VAL A 17 24.83 10.51 -7.44
C VAL A 17 25.67 10.55 -8.72
N PHE A 18 26.63 9.65 -8.80
CA PHE A 18 27.33 9.32 -10.03
C PHE A 18 26.43 8.38 -10.82
N ALA A 19 25.77 8.88 -11.86
CA ALA A 19 25.09 8.03 -12.83
C ALA A 19 26.15 7.33 -13.70
N ARG A 20 26.66 6.18 -13.23
CA ARG A 20 27.42 5.24 -14.07
C ARG A 20 26.38 4.39 -14.81
N GLY A 21 26.35 4.52 -16.13
CA GLY A 21 25.53 3.68 -17.00
C GLY A 21 25.78 2.18 -16.81
N GLY A 22 24.79 1.39 -17.18
CA GLY A 22 24.88 -0.05 -17.25
C GLY A 22 23.55 -0.62 -17.74
N GLY A 23 23.53 -1.08 -19.00
CA GLY A 23 22.41 -1.81 -19.55
C GLY A 23 22.09 -3.06 -18.72
N GLY A 24 20.81 -3.40 -18.64
CA GLY A 24 20.35 -4.56 -17.92
C GLY A 24 18.95 -4.91 -18.39
N HIS A 25 18.89 -5.76 -19.41
CA HIS A 25 17.67 -6.44 -19.81
C HIS A 25 17.18 -7.25 -18.61
N SER A 26 15.98 -6.98 -18.12
CA SER A 26 15.31 -7.84 -17.16
C SER A 26 13.91 -8.12 -17.69
N SER A 27 13.87 -9.15 -18.54
CA SER A 27 12.68 -9.96 -18.81
C SER A 27 12.15 -10.52 -17.48
N GLY A 28 11.32 -9.73 -16.81
CA GLY A 28 10.55 -10.16 -15.65
C GLY A 28 9.19 -10.62 -16.13
N SER A 29 9.10 -11.88 -16.54
CA SER A 29 7.85 -12.57 -16.84
C SER A 29 6.93 -12.49 -15.63
N HIS A 30 5.96 -11.58 -15.63
CA HIS A 30 4.80 -11.69 -14.76
C HIS A 30 3.93 -12.84 -15.28
N SER A 31 4.29 -14.06 -14.88
CA SER A 31 3.35 -15.17 -14.76
C SER A 31 2.29 -14.76 -13.75
N GLY A 32 1.23 -14.14 -14.27
CA GLY A 32 -0.03 -14.01 -13.57
C GLY A 32 -0.62 -15.39 -13.39
N SER A 33 -0.10 -16.14 -12.42
CA SER A 33 -0.74 -17.33 -11.88
C SER A 33 -1.99 -16.84 -11.17
N SER A 34 -3.07 -16.62 -11.92
CA SER A 34 -4.43 -16.57 -11.36
C SER A 34 -4.82 -17.98 -10.95
N SER A 35 -4.13 -18.49 -9.91
CA SER A 35 -4.62 -19.59 -9.11
C SER A 35 -5.89 -19.06 -8.47
N TYR A 36 -7.03 -19.39 -9.06
CA TYR A 36 -8.29 -19.46 -8.33
C TYR A 36 -8.11 -20.58 -7.31
N SER A 37 -7.34 -20.33 -6.25
CA SER A 37 -7.34 -21.20 -5.10
C SER A 37 -8.76 -21.12 -4.57
N SER A 38 -9.43 -22.27 -4.60
CA SER A 38 -10.74 -22.54 -4.01
C SER A 38 -10.66 -22.25 -2.51
N GLY A 39 -10.60 -20.97 -2.15
CA GLY A 39 -10.46 -20.48 -0.80
C GLY A 39 -11.83 -20.08 -0.30
N ALA A 40 -12.19 -20.57 0.88
CA ALA A 40 -13.31 -20.04 1.66
C ALA A 40 -13.36 -18.51 1.48
N SER A 41 -14.51 -17.97 1.07
CA SER A 41 -14.67 -16.55 0.74
C SER A 41 -14.40 -15.71 1.99
N THR A 42 -13.12 -15.44 2.24
CA THR A 42 -12.69 -14.39 3.16
C THR A 42 -13.26 -13.13 2.55
N GLY A 43 -14.05 -12.37 3.30
CA GLY A 43 -14.67 -11.10 2.84
C GLY A 43 -13.66 -10.01 2.46
N SER A 44 -12.38 -10.36 2.32
CA SER A 44 -11.27 -9.50 1.96
C SER A 44 -10.24 -10.21 1.07
N HIS A 45 -9.48 -9.41 0.32
CA HIS A 45 -8.35 -9.84 -0.49
C HIS A 45 -7.13 -8.96 -0.23
N SER A 46 -5.95 -9.52 -0.47
CA SER A 46 -4.66 -8.83 -0.36
C SER A 46 -4.08 -8.52 -1.73
N THR A 47 -3.49 -7.34 -1.86
CA THR A 47 -2.75 -6.89 -3.05
C THR A 47 -1.27 -6.84 -2.71
N SER A 48 -0.44 -7.46 -3.56
CA SER A 48 1.02 -7.45 -3.39
C SER A 48 1.60 -6.07 -3.72
N GLY A 49 2.69 -5.71 -3.04
CA GLY A 49 3.44 -4.50 -3.35
C GLY A 49 4.19 -4.63 -4.69
N TYR A 50 4.42 -3.51 -5.37
CA TYR A 50 5.11 -3.47 -6.66
C TYR A 50 5.83 -2.14 -6.88
N VAL A 51 6.77 -2.11 -7.82
CA VAL A 51 7.47 -0.88 -8.24
C VAL A 51 6.82 -0.37 -9.53
N LYS A 52 6.39 0.89 -9.54
CA LYS A 52 5.86 1.56 -10.73
C LYS A 52 6.97 1.82 -11.75
N SER A 53 6.62 2.01 -13.01
CA SER A 53 7.58 2.32 -14.09
C SER A 53 8.42 3.58 -13.85
N ASN A 54 7.94 4.51 -13.03
CA ASN A 54 8.66 5.71 -12.62
C ASN A 54 9.56 5.51 -11.37
N GLY A 55 9.78 4.26 -10.94
CA GLY A 55 10.62 3.91 -9.79
C GLY A 55 9.94 4.05 -8.42
N THR A 56 8.68 4.46 -8.35
CA THR A 56 7.96 4.57 -7.06
C THR A 56 7.54 3.20 -6.53
N TYR A 57 7.96 2.85 -5.31
CA TYR A 57 7.49 1.64 -4.62
C TYR A 57 6.08 1.80 -4.06
N VAL A 58 5.25 0.77 -4.22
CA VAL A 58 3.90 0.65 -3.66
C VAL A 58 3.89 -0.52 -2.69
N ALA A 59 3.55 -0.25 -1.43
CA ALA A 59 3.44 -1.27 -0.40
C ALA A 59 2.21 -2.19 -0.63
N PRO A 60 2.24 -3.44 -0.16
CA PRO A 60 1.07 -4.31 -0.19
C PRO A 60 -0.09 -3.72 0.62
N SER A 61 -1.33 -4.07 0.26
CA SER A 61 -2.52 -3.56 0.95
C SER A 61 -3.66 -4.58 1.00
N HIS A 62 -4.58 -4.41 1.95
CA HIS A 62 -5.78 -5.24 2.10
C HIS A 62 -7.03 -4.44 1.77
N ALA A 63 -8.00 -5.08 1.11
CA ALA A 63 -9.29 -4.50 0.78
C ALA A 63 -10.41 -5.53 0.94
N THR A 64 -11.64 -5.06 1.16
CA THR A 64 -12.85 -5.90 1.11
C THR A 64 -13.07 -6.43 -0.30
N ASN A 65 -13.73 -7.58 -0.43
CA ASN A 65 -14.01 -8.17 -1.74
C ASN A 65 -14.93 -7.27 -2.55
N PRO A 66 -14.68 -7.11 -3.86
CA PRO A 66 -15.57 -6.34 -4.72
C PRO A 66 -16.94 -7.03 -4.76
N ASN A 67 -17.99 -6.28 -4.44
CA ASN A 67 -19.38 -6.72 -4.53
C ASN A 67 -20.29 -5.55 -4.93
N GLY A 68 -21.59 -5.81 -5.10
CA GLY A 68 -22.57 -4.82 -5.56
C GLY A 68 -23.03 -3.81 -4.48
N THR A 69 -22.45 -3.83 -3.29
CA THR A 69 -22.79 -2.91 -2.20
C THR A 69 -21.55 -2.17 -1.69
N LYS A 70 -21.78 -0.95 -1.19
CA LYS A 70 -20.74 -0.18 -0.52
C LYS A 70 -20.80 -0.39 1.00
N ALA A 71 -21.84 -1.02 1.52
CA ALA A 71 -22.15 -1.01 2.95
C ALA A 71 -21.12 -1.75 3.81
N ASP A 72 -20.48 -2.79 3.28
CA ASP A 72 -19.50 -3.64 3.96
C ASP A 72 -18.05 -3.20 3.73
N ASN A 73 -17.80 -2.25 2.83
CA ASN A 73 -16.46 -1.73 2.59
C ASN A 73 -15.92 -1.05 3.86
N TRP A 74 -14.67 -1.34 4.25
CA TRP A 74 -14.07 -0.70 5.43
C TRP A 74 -13.94 0.82 5.31
N SER A 75 -13.92 1.35 4.08
CA SER A 75 -13.88 2.80 3.85
C SER A 75 -15.23 3.49 4.05
N THR A 76 -16.29 2.74 4.29
CA THR A 76 -17.66 3.26 4.42
C THR A 76 -17.92 3.79 5.82
N LYS A 77 -18.67 4.89 5.92
CA LYS A 77 -18.98 5.57 7.17
C LYS A 77 -19.54 4.59 8.21
N GLY A 78 -18.89 4.54 9.37
CA GLY A 78 -19.24 3.67 10.49
C GLY A 78 -18.53 2.31 10.49
N ASN A 79 -17.80 1.95 9.44
CA ASN A 79 -16.95 0.76 9.43
C ASN A 79 -15.51 1.13 9.81
N VAL A 80 -14.73 0.14 10.27
CA VAL A 80 -13.31 0.33 10.60
C VAL A 80 -12.49 -0.69 9.85
N ASN A 81 -11.38 -0.26 9.26
CA ASN A 81 -10.44 -1.17 8.63
C ASN A 81 -9.62 -1.90 9.71
N PRO A 82 -9.72 -3.24 9.83
CA PRO A 82 -9.02 -4.00 10.88
C PRO A 82 -7.49 -3.98 10.72
N TYR A 83 -6.98 -3.74 9.51
CA TYR A 83 -5.54 -3.72 9.21
C TYR A 83 -4.86 -2.39 9.52
N THR A 84 -5.63 -1.29 9.51
CA THR A 84 -5.08 0.06 9.68
C THR A 84 -5.68 0.83 10.84
N GLY A 85 -6.76 0.33 11.45
CA GLY A 85 -7.55 1.02 12.48
C GLY A 85 -8.29 2.26 11.97
N LYS A 86 -8.23 2.54 10.66
CA LYS A 86 -8.83 3.74 10.08
C LYS A 86 -10.34 3.58 9.98
N GLU A 87 -11.05 4.59 10.43
CA GLU A 87 -12.49 4.71 10.26
C GLU A 87 -12.83 5.02 8.81
N GLY A 88 -13.89 4.37 8.33
CA GLY A 88 -14.49 4.68 7.05
C GLY A 88 -15.26 6.00 7.12
N THR A 89 -15.21 6.75 6.03
CA THR A 89 -15.82 8.08 5.90
C THR A 89 -16.70 8.21 4.66
N LYS A 90 -16.66 7.22 3.76
CA LYS A 90 -17.41 7.26 2.50
C LYS A 90 -18.90 7.02 2.72
N PRO A 91 -19.79 7.71 2.00
CA PRO A 91 -21.22 7.41 2.01
C PRO A 91 -21.50 6.00 1.47
N ARG A 92 -22.67 5.47 1.81
CA ARG A 92 -23.13 4.12 1.40
C ARG A 92 -23.79 4.13 0.02
N ASP A 93 -24.03 5.32 -0.49
CA ASP A 93 -24.88 5.73 -1.60
C ASP A 93 -24.05 6.22 -2.80
#